data_AF-A0A7V9NA34-F1
#
_entry.id   AF-A0A7V9NA34-F1
#
_cell.length_a   1.000
_cell.length_b   1.000
_cell.length_c   1.000
_cell.angle_alpha   90.00
_cell.angle_beta   90.00
_cell.angle_gamma   90.00
#
_symmetry.space_group_name_H-M   'P 1'
#
loop_
_entity.id
_entity.type
_entity.pdbx_description
1 polymer ?
#
loop_
_entity_poly.entity_id
_entity_poly.type
_entity_poly.pdbx_seq_one_letter_code
_entity_poly.pdbx_strand_id
1 'polypeptide(L)'
;MLQADLWIASQPRIVKGKYTGELDFYAYGERKAEAMQALADVEGVDLLRSFAYSDSSTDLPMLEAVGVPVVVNPDKELRRIADARGWRTEAFRSPIPLRGRLPQLRPSEVAPATALGLGFVAAGAVWLAWWLLRKASKPE
;
A
#
# COMPACT_ATOMS: atom_id res chain seq x y z
N MET A 1 0.32 1.91 -20.46
CA MET A 1 -0.54 3.08 -20.20
C MET A 1 -1.89 2.59 -19.70
N LEU A 2 -2.57 3.38 -18.87
CA LEU A 2 -3.83 2.99 -18.20
C LEU A 2 -5.08 3.05 -19.12
N GLN A 3 -4.93 3.44 -20.38
CA GLN A 3 -6.00 3.48 -21.41
C GLN A 3 -7.28 4.22 -20.98
N ALA A 4 -7.16 5.27 -20.16
CA ALA A 4 -8.27 6.16 -19.85
C ALA A 4 -8.33 7.30 -20.88
N ASP A 5 -9.53 7.57 -21.41
CA ASP A 5 -9.76 8.61 -22.42
C ASP A 5 -9.95 10.00 -21.80
N LEU A 6 -10.64 10.06 -20.65
CA LEU A 6 -11.04 11.29 -19.97
C LEU A 6 -10.72 11.23 -18.47
N TRP A 7 -10.58 12.40 -17.84
CA TRP A 7 -10.31 12.50 -16.41
C TRP A 7 -10.99 13.71 -15.79
N ILE A 8 -11.35 13.57 -14.52
CA ILE A 8 -11.81 14.64 -13.64
C ILE A 8 -10.95 14.54 -12.38
N ALA A 9 -10.32 15.64 -12.00
CA ALA A 9 -9.52 15.72 -10.79
C ALA A 9 -9.56 17.14 -10.24
N SER A 10 -9.15 17.30 -8.97
CA SER A 10 -8.97 18.62 -8.37
C SER A 10 -8.01 19.46 -9.22
N GLN A 11 -8.41 20.69 -9.53
CA GLN A 11 -7.65 21.61 -10.37
C GLN A 11 -6.98 22.65 -9.48
N PRO A 12 -5.64 22.66 -9.39
CA PRO A 12 -4.92 23.66 -8.62
C PRO A 12 -4.91 25.01 -9.34
N ARG A 13 -5.00 26.11 -8.59
CA ARG A 13 -4.80 27.45 -9.14
C ARG A 13 -3.34 27.64 -9.53
N ILE A 14 -3.11 28.07 -10.76
CA ILE A 14 -1.78 28.38 -11.31
C ILE A 14 -1.73 29.84 -11.72
N VAL A 15 -0.75 30.57 -11.17
CA VAL A 15 -0.48 31.97 -11.53
C VAL A 15 0.98 32.09 -11.95
N LYS A 16 1.21 32.63 -13.15
CA LYS A 16 2.57 32.78 -13.74
C LYS A 16 3.36 31.46 -13.73
N GLY A 17 2.70 30.35 -14.06
CA GLY A 17 3.30 29.02 -14.13
C GLY A 17 3.65 28.39 -12.77
N LYS A 18 3.16 28.95 -11.66
CA LYS A 18 3.41 28.43 -10.30
C LYS A 18 2.09 28.09 -9.59
N TYR A 19 2.09 26.98 -8.85
CA TYR A 19 0.99 26.64 -7.95
C TYR A 19 0.89 27.67 -6.83
N THR A 20 -0.32 28.14 -6.55
CA THR A 20 -0.55 29.11 -5.47
C THR A 20 -0.82 28.43 -4.12
N GLY A 21 -1.12 27.13 -4.12
CA GLY A 21 -1.63 26.40 -2.95
C GLY A 21 -3.17 26.42 -2.83
N GLU A 22 -3.85 27.17 -3.68
CA GLU A 22 -5.31 27.18 -3.78
C GLU A 22 -5.80 26.20 -4.86
N LEU A 23 -7.09 25.84 -4.78
CA LEU A 23 -7.77 25.02 -5.78
C LEU A 23 -8.82 25.86 -6.52
N ASP A 24 -8.83 25.79 -7.85
CA ASP A 24 -9.93 26.29 -8.68
C ASP A 24 -11.11 25.31 -8.68
N PHE A 25 -10.83 24.01 -8.56
CA PHE A 25 -11.84 22.96 -8.41
C PHE A 25 -11.36 21.88 -7.44
N TYR A 26 -12.26 21.41 -6.58
CA TYR A 26 -11.99 20.33 -5.64
C TYR A 26 -12.93 19.15 -5.91
N ALA A 27 -12.38 18.07 -6.48
CA ALA A 27 -13.12 16.88 -6.89
C ALA A 27 -13.41 15.97 -5.68
N TYR A 28 -14.29 16.42 -4.78
CA TYR A 28 -14.58 15.75 -3.52
C TYR A 28 -16.08 15.79 -3.21
N GLY A 29 -16.62 14.69 -2.69
CA GLY A 29 -18.02 14.62 -2.29
C GLY A 29 -18.96 14.86 -3.47
N GLU A 30 -20.00 15.65 -3.23
CA GLU A 30 -21.01 16.04 -4.23
C GLU A 30 -20.40 16.68 -5.48
N ARG A 31 -19.32 17.46 -5.35
CA ARG A 31 -18.63 18.10 -6.49
C ARG A 31 -18.12 17.08 -7.50
N LYS A 32 -17.75 15.88 -7.04
CA LYS A 32 -17.33 14.79 -7.92
C LYS A 32 -18.52 14.26 -8.74
N ALA A 33 -19.68 14.10 -8.12
CA ALA A 33 -20.90 13.67 -8.79
C ALA A 33 -21.41 14.71 -9.78
N GLU A 34 -21.39 16.00 -9.41
CA GLU A 34 -21.73 17.11 -10.31
C GLU A 34 -20.83 17.12 -11.56
N ALA A 35 -19.51 17.00 -11.37
CA ALA A 35 -18.57 16.98 -12.48
C ALA A 35 -18.72 15.72 -13.36
N MET A 36 -19.01 14.57 -12.75
CA MET A 36 -19.31 13.34 -13.48
C MET A 36 -20.56 13.50 -14.35
N GLN A 37 -21.64 14.08 -13.80
CA GLN A 37 -22.86 14.35 -14.55
C GLN A 37 -22.60 15.33 -15.71
N ALA A 38 -21.89 16.43 -15.45
CA ALA A 38 -21.56 17.40 -16.48
C ALA A 38 -20.74 16.78 -17.63
N LEU A 39 -19.78 15.90 -17.31
CA LEU A 39 -19.03 15.17 -18.32
C LEU A 39 -19.92 14.19 -19.10
N ALA A 40 -20.81 13.47 -18.40
CA ALA A 40 -21.73 12.55 -19.04
C ALA A 40 -22.67 13.26 -20.03
N ASP A 41 -23.16 14.46 -19.68
CA ASP A 41 -24.02 15.27 -20.55
C ASP A 41 -23.27 15.73 -21.81
N VAL A 42 -21.99 16.11 -21.69
CA VAL A 42 -21.15 16.53 -22.82
C VAL A 42 -20.83 15.35 -23.75
N GLU A 43 -20.52 14.19 -23.18
CA GLU A 43 -20.12 13.00 -23.93
C GLU A 43 -21.31 12.14 -24.39
N GLY A 44 -22.54 12.48 -23.99
CA GLY A 44 -23.74 11.70 -24.30
C GLY A 44 -23.77 10.32 -23.62
N VAL A 45 -23.19 10.22 -22.42
CA VAL A 45 -23.13 8.98 -21.63
C VAL A 45 -24.35 8.86 -20.73
N ASP A 46 -25.03 7.71 -20.80
CA ASP A 46 -26.13 7.37 -19.89
C ASP A 46 -25.58 6.78 -18.57
N LEU A 47 -25.63 7.55 -17.49
CA LEU A 47 -25.15 7.11 -16.18
C LEU A 47 -25.95 5.94 -15.60
N LEU A 48 -27.24 5.81 -15.93
CA LEU A 48 -28.07 4.68 -15.49
C LEU A 48 -27.66 3.36 -16.17
N ARG A 49 -26.86 3.43 -17.23
CA ARG A 49 -26.25 2.26 -17.89
C ARG A 49 -24.75 2.14 -17.62
N SER A 50 -24.24 2.96 -16.71
CA SER A 50 -22.82 3.05 -16.39
C SER A 50 -22.48 2.38 -15.05
N PHE A 51 -21.19 2.13 -14.87
CA PHE A 51 -20.60 1.61 -13.64
C PHE A 51 -19.81 2.71 -12.94
N ALA A 52 -19.85 2.75 -11.61
CA ALA A 52 -18.94 3.56 -10.82
C ALA A 52 -18.28 2.70 -9.74
N TYR A 53 -16.99 2.94 -9.50
CA TYR A 53 -16.18 2.22 -8.53
C TYR A 53 -15.62 3.19 -7.51
N SER A 54 -15.77 2.88 -6.21
CA SER A 54 -15.12 3.65 -5.14
C SER A 54 -14.91 2.83 -3.87
N ASP A 55 -13.90 3.22 -3.09
CA ASP A 55 -13.56 2.73 -1.76
C ASP A 55 -14.01 3.68 -0.63
N SER A 56 -14.45 4.90 -0.94
CA SER A 56 -14.72 5.94 0.05
C SER A 56 -16.19 6.32 0.12
N SER A 57 -16.71 6.43 1.34
CA SER A 57 -18.04 6.96 1.65
C SER A 57 -18.26 8.39 1.15
N THR A 58 -17.20 9.15 0.93
CA THR A 58 -17.29 10.51 0.36
C THR A 58 -17.81 10.50 -1.07
N ASP A 59 -17.59 9.40 -1.81
CA ASP A 59 -18.09 9.23 -3.18
C ASP A 59 -19.53 8.67 -3.24
N LEU A 60 -20.24 8.61 -2.10
CA LEU A 60 -21.62 8.12 -2.08
C LEU A 60 -22.52 8.80 -3.12
N PRO A 61 -22.51 10.14 -3.30
CA PRO A 61 -23.33 10.79 -4.33
C PRO A 61 -22.99 10.33 -5.75
N MET A 62 -21.71 10.03 -6.03
CA MET A 62 -21.27 9.52 -7.33
C MET A 62 -21.77 8.09 -7.56
N LEU A 63 -21.71 7.23 -6.53
CA LEU A 63 -22.22 5.86 -6.60
C LEU A 63 -23.75 5.83 -6.75
N GLU A 64 -24.48 6.74 -6.12
CA GLU A 64 -25.94 6.84 -6.22
C GLU A 64 -26.42 7.30 -7.60
N ALA A 65 -25.58 8.02 -8.36
CA ALA A 65 -25.95 8.57 -9.66
C ALA A 65 -25.88 7.55 -10.81
N VAL A 66 -25.23 6.39 -10.62
CA VAL A 66 -25.07 5.38 -11.67
C VAL A 66 -26.02 4.19 -11.49
N GLY A 67 -26.28 3.47 -12.58
CA GLY A 67 -27.09 2.25 -12.53
C GLY A 67 -26.40 1.06 -11.86
N VAL A 68 -25.07 0.99 -11.93
CA VAL A 68 -24.31 -0.13 -11.38
C VAL A 68 -23.18 0.34 -10.45
N PRO A 69 -23.50 0.70 -9.18
CA PRO A 69 -22.48 1.02 -8.19
C PRO A 69 -21.72 -0.23 -7.74
N VAL A 70 -20.39 -0.13 -7.73
CA VAL A 70 -19.50 -1.18 -7.24
C VAL A 70 -18.58 -0.61 -6.18
N VAL A 71 -18.67 -1.18 -4.98
CA VAL A 71 -17.88 -0.75 -3.85
C VAL A 71 -16.60 -1.58 -3.78
N VAL A 72 -15.43 -0.96 -3.76
CA VAL A 72 -14.14 -1.65 -3.85
C VAL A 72 -13.34 -1.40 -2.59
N ASN A 73 -12.98 -2.44 -1.83
CA ASN A 73 -12.20 -2.30 -0.58
C ASN A 73 -12.70 -1.17 0.36
N PRO A 74 -14.01 -1.11 0.68
CA PRO A 74 -14.61 0.09 1.28
C PRO A 74 -14.10 0.46 2.67
N ASP A 75 -14.17 1.75 2.97
CA ASP A 75 -14.18 2.23 4.35
C ASP A 75 -15.39 1.69 5.15
N LYS A 76 -15.35 1.87 6.47
CA LYS A 76 -16.36 1.32 7.38
C LYS A 76 -17.78 1.82 7.05
N GLU A 77 -17.92 3.07 6.67
CA GLU A 77 -19.23 3.69 6.45
C GLU A 77 -19.81 3.25 5.10
N LEU A 78 -18.99 3.26 4.04
CA LEU A 78 -19.40 2.77 2.74
C LEU A 78 -19.73 1.28 2.79
N ARG A 79 -19.02 0.48 3.59
CA ARG A 79 -19.33 -0.94 3.81
C ARG A 79 -20.75 -1.12 4.36
N ARG A 80 -21.11 -0.35 5.40
CA ARG A 80 -22.44 -0.39 6.03
C ARG A 80 -23.54 -0.03 5.02
N ILE A 81 -23.30 0.99 4.20
CA ILE A 81 -24.25 1.41 3.16
C ILE A 81 -24.39 0.34 2.08
N ALA A 82 -23.28 -0.22 1.61
CA ALA A 82 -23.27 -1.26 0.61
C ALA A 82 -24.05 -2.51 1.08
N ASP A 83 -23.87 -2.91 2.34
CA ASP A 83 -24.62 -4.02 2.94
C ASP A 83 -26.12 -3.71 3.05
N ALA A 84 -26.48 -2.50 3.47
CA ALA A 84 -27.88 -2.09 3.58
C ALA A 84 -28.59 -2.02 2.23
N ARG A 85 -27.87 -1.66 1.16
CA ARG A 85 -28.42 -1.50 -0.20
C ARG A 85 -28.22 -2.71 -1.11
N GLY A 86 -27.54 -3.75 -0.63
CA GLY A 86 -27.20 -4.91 -1.44
C GLY A 86 -26.26 -4.59 -2.61
N TRP A 87 -25.43 -3.55 -2.50
CA TRP A 87 -24.49 -3.17 -3.55
C TRP A 87 -23.34 -4.17 -3.67
N ARG A 88 -22.92 -4.43 -4.91
CA ARG A 88 -21.76 -5.30 -5.19
C ARG A 88 -20.54 -4.75 -4.47
N THR A 89 -19.87 -5.60 -3.70
CA THR A 89 -18.63 -5.25 -3.03
C THR A 89 -17.52 -6.17 -3.49
N GLU A 90 -16.46 -5.59 -4.04
CA GLU A 90 -15.26 -6.28 -4.49
C GLU A 90 -14.12 -6.06 -3.52
N ALA A 91 -13.41 -7.13 -3.17
CA ALA A 91 -12.27 -7.07 -2.26
C ALA A 91 -11.02 -7.55 -2.98
N PHE A 92 -10.09 -6.63 -3.25
CA PHE A 92 -8.80 -6.94 -3.87
C PHE A 92 -7.70 -6.87 -2.82
N ARG A 93 -7.01 -7.99 -2.60
CA ARG A 93 -5.82 -8.06 -1.76
C ARG A 93 -4.63 -8.45 -2.61
N SER A 94 -3.91 -7.46 -3.12
CA SER A 94 -2.61 -7.67 -3.74
C SER A 94 -1.59 -6.67 -3.15
N PRO A 95 -1.27 -6.79 -1.86
CA PRO A 95 -0.30 -5.89 -1.24
C PRO A 95 1.05 -6.04 -1.95
N ILE A 96 1.59 -4.94 -2.46
CA ILE A 96 2.96 -4.92 -2.98
C ILE A 96 3.89 -4.97 -1.77
N PRO A 97 4.65 -6.07 -1.53
CA PRO A 97 5.55 -6.12 -0.39
C PRO A 97 6.63 -5.05 -0.53
N LEU A 98 6.65 -4.08 0.39
CA LEU A 98 7.66 -3.00 0.42
C LEU A 98 9.10 -3.54 0.43
N ARG A 99 9.30 -4.71 1.07
CA ARG A 99 10.59 -5.40 1.16
C ARG A 99 11.18 -5.80 -0.20
N GLY A 100 10.34 -5.99 -1.22
CA GLY A 100 10.80 -6.32 -2.58
C GLY A 100 11.32 -5.11 -3.38
N ARG A 101 10.89 -3.89 -3.03
CA ARG A 101 11.26 -2.66 -3.75
C ARG A 101 12.36 -1.84 -3.09
N LEU A 102 12.59 -2.02 -1.80
CA LEU A 102 13.63 -1.31 -1.05
C LEU A 102 14.67 -2.32 -0.51
N PRO A 103 15.56 -2.86 -1.36
CA PRO A 103 16.67 -3.69 -0.91
C PRO A 103 17.60 -2.95 0.07
N GLN A 104 17.53 -1.61 0.09
CA GLN A 104 18.22 -0.72 1.02
C GLN A 104 17.73 -0.85 2.48
N LEU A 105 16.53 -1.39 2.70
CA LEU A 105 15.95 -1.66 4.03
C LEU A 105 16.19 -3.09 4.50
N ARG A 106 17.06 -3.85 3.82
CA ARG A 106 17.59 -5.08 4.40
C ARG A 106 18.33 -4.66 5.68
N PRO A 107 17.94 -5.16 6.87
CA PRO A 107 18.83 -5.10 8.01
C PRO A 107 20.15 -5.64 7.52
N SER A 108 21.25 -4.91 7.75
CA SER A 108 22.56 -5.45 7.46
C SER A 108 22.61 -6.80 8.15
N GLU A 109 22.77 -7.86 7.38
CA GLU A 109 23.29 -9.11 7.89
C GLU A 109 24.72 -8.76 8.32
N VAL A 110 24.85 -8.15 9.51
CA VAL A 110 26.06 -8.33 10.31
C VAL A 110 26.11 -9.82 10.51
N ALA A 111 26.83 -10.48 9.59
CA ALA A 111 27.17 -11.89 9.69
C ALA A 111 27.61 -12.13 11.14
N PRO A 112 27.15 -13.20 11.80
CA PRO A 112 27.61 -13.56 13.13
C PRO A 112 29.05 -14.09 13.02
N ALA A 113 29.99 -13.29 12.50
CA ALA A 113 31.41 -13.56 12.51
C ALA A 113 31.97 -13.55 13.96
N THR A 114 31.18 -13.09 14.93
CA THR A 114 31.52 -13.10 16.36
C THR A 114 31.17 -14.41 17.07
N ALA A 115 30.36 -15.30 16.50
CA ALA A 115 29.92 -16.51 17.20
C ALA A 115 30.92 -17.69 17.11
N LEU A 116 31.82 -17.71 16.11
CA LEU A 116 32.76 -18.82 15.93
C LEU A 116 34.09 -18.65 16.68
N GLY A 117 34.45 -17.43 17.11
CA GLY A 117 35.76 -17.18 17.73
C GLY A 117 35.92 -17.70 19.17
N LEU A 118 34.84 -17.73 19.95
CA LEU A 118 34.91 -18.07 21.38
C LEU A 118 35.01 -19.58 21.65
N GLY A 119 34.47 -20.43 20.77
CA GLY A 119 34.50 -21.88 20.96
C GLY A 119 35.89 -22.51 20.78
N PHE A 120 36.68 -22.00 19.83
CA PHE A 120 38.01 -22.56 19.54
C PHE A 120 39.05 -22.26 20.64
N VAL A 121 38.96 -21.10 21.31
CA VAL A 121 39.89 -20.74 22.39
C VAL A 121 39.70 -21.65 23.61
N ALA A 122 38.45 -21.91 24.01
CA ALA A 122 38.15 -22.77 25.15
C ALA A 122 38.55 -24.23 24.90
N ALA A 123 38.24 -24.77 23.71
CA ALA A 123 38.62 -26.13 23.34
C ALA A 123 40.15 -26.31 23.28
N GLY A 124 40.88 -25.33 22.75
CA GLY A 124 42.34 -25.34 22.70
C GLY A 124 42.99 -25.34 24.09
N ALA A 125 42.49 -24.52 25.01
CA ALA A 125 43.00 -24.45 26.37
C ALA A 125 42.78 -25.75 27.15
N VAL A 126 41.59 -26.37 27.02
CA VAL A 126 41.28 -27.66 27.67
C VAL A 126 42.16 -28.79 27.10
N TRP A 127 42.33 -28.85 25.78
CA TRP A 127 43.19 -29.86 25.15
C TRP A 127 44.65 -29.72 25.57
N LEU A 128 45.18 -28.49 25.61
CA LEU A 128 46.55 -28.22 26.04
C LEU A 128 46.76 -28.58 27.51
N ALA A 129 45.82 -28.20 28.39
CA ALA A 129 45.88 -28.54 29.81
C ALA A 129 45.87 -30.06 30.01
N TRP A 130 44.98 -30.79 29.33
CA TRP A 130 44.93 -32.24 29.39
C TRP A 130 46.21 -32.90 28.86
N TRP A 131 46.80 -32.39 27.77
CA TRP A 131 48.05 -32.88 27.21
C TRP A 131 49.23 -32.68 28.18
N LEU A 132 49.33 -31.50 28.80
CA LEU A 132 50.36 -31.19 29.80
C LEU A 132 50.22 -32.09 31.04
N LEU A 133 48.99 -32.28 31.54
CA LEU A 133 48.71 -33.18 32.66
C LEU A 133 49.11 -34.63 32.32
N ARG A 134 48.77 -35.12 31.13
CA ARG A 134 49.18 -36.47 30.70
C ARG A 134 50.70 -36.63 30.52
N LYS A 135 51.41 -35.58 30.11
CA LYS A 135 52.88 -35.62 29.99
C LYS A 135 53.55 -35.66 31.36
N ALA A 136 52.98 -34.98 32.37
CA ALA A 136 53.48 -34.98 33.74
C ALA A 136 53.15 -36.27 34.53
N SER A 137 52.13 -37.02 34.12
CA SER A 137 51.72 -38.28 34.76
C SER A 137 52.35 -39.55 34.17
N LYS A 138 53.40 -39.44 33.35
CA LYS A 138 54.28 -40.58 33.03
C LYS A 138 55.51 -40.54 33.95
N PRO A 139 55.49 -41.22 35.10
CA PRO A 139 56.72 -41.57 35.80
C PRO A 139 57.43 -42.71 35.05
N GLU A 140 58.77 -42.71 35.15
CA GLU A 140 59.66 -43.80 34.73
C GLU A 140 59.28 -45.15 35.35
#